data_AF-A0A7C6HAF9-F1
#
_entry.id   AF-A0A7C6HAF9-F1
#
_cell.length_a   1.000
_cell.length_b   1.000
_cell.length_c   1.000
_cell.angle_alpha   90.00
_cell.angle_beta   90.00
_cell.angle_gamma   90.00
#
_symmetry.space_group_name_H-M   'P 1'
#
loop_
_entity.id
_entity.type
_entity.pdbx_description
1 polymer ?
#
loop_
_entity_poly.entity_id
_entity_poly.type
_entity_poly.pdbx_seq_one_letter_code
_entity_poly.pdbx_strand_id
1 'polypeptide(L)' 'MKKLSKALVICIAGNTIERLKSFGLLESMEKVMLGDRIFDRADDSKMIILDGTSKHDMELRERNWERHLRTAYNAGYNL' A
#
# COMPACT_ATOMS: atom_id res chain seq x y z
N MET A 1 2.90 9.14 -24.51
CA MET A 1 3.05 7.84 -23.83
C MET A 1 1.64 7.27 -23.62
N LYS A 2 1.41 5.96 -23.75
CA LYS A 2 0.08 5.40 -23.43
C LYS A 2 -0.15 5.56 -21.92
N LYS A 3 -1.25 6.21 -21.55
CA LYS A 3 -1.69 6.40 -20.17
C LYS A 3 -2.69 5.31 -19.82
N LEU A 4 -2.50 4.66 -18.68
CA LEU A 4 -3.46 3.67 -18.18
C LEU A 4 -4.64 4.40 -17.53
N SER A 5 -5.82 3.79 -17.50
CA SER A 5 -6.95 4.37 -16.78
C SER A 5 -6.69 4.41 -15.27
N LYS A 6 -6.04 3.38 -14.73
CA LYS A 6 -5.84 3.20 -13.29
C LYS A 6 -4.49 2.57 -12.95
N ALA A 7 -3.95 2.91 -11.78
CA ALA A 7 -2.79 2.27 -11.16
C ALA A 7 -3.06 1.94 -9.69
N LEU A 8 -2.78 0.70 -9.28
CA LEU A 8 -2.92 0.25 -7.91
C LEU A 8 -1.57 -0.21 -7.37
N VAL A 9 -1.14 0.36 -6.24
CA VAL A 9 0.04 -0.05 -5.49
C VAL A 9 -0.42 -0.73 -4.20
N ILE A 10 -0.09 -2.01 -4.03
CA ILE A 10 -0.29 -2.73 -2.77
C ILE A 10 1.09 -2.92 -2.12
N CYS A 11 1.34 -2.21 -1.03
CA CYS A 11 2.62 -2.23 -0.32
C CYS A 11 2.48 -3.02 0.98
N ILE A 12 3.31 -4.05 1.14
CA ILE A 12 3.38 -4.84 2.38
C ILE A 12 4.49 -4.27 3.26
N ALA A 13 4.16 -3.92 4.50
CA ALA A 13 5.08 -3.28 5.43
C ALA A 13 5.18 -4.05 6.75
N GLY A 14 6.41 -4.29 7.20
CA GLY A 14 6.66 -4.91 8.49
C GLY A 14 6.26 -4.01 9.67
N ASN A 15 6.48 -2.70 9.55
CA ASN A 15 6.06 -1.71 10.54
C ASN A 15 4.54 -1.48 10.47
N THR A 16 3.94 -1.06 11.58
CA THR A 16 2.56 -0.58 11.59
C THR A 16 2.43 0.76 10.86
N ILE A 17 1.22 1.07 10.41
CA ILE A 17 0.93 2.34 9.73
C ILE A 17 1.17 3.53 10.66
N GLU A 18 0.90 3.41 11.96
CA GLU A 18 1.16 4.45 12.96
C GLU A 18 2.65 4.77 13.04
N ARG A 19 3.50 3.73 13.04
CA ARG A 19 4.95 3.89 13.07
C ARG A 19 5.45 4.52 11.76
N LEU A 20 4.91 4.11 10.61
CA LEU A 20 5.28 4.71 9.33
C LEU A 20 4.93 6.21 9.30
N LYS A 21 3.74 6.58 9.78
CA LYS A 21 3.31 7.99 9.90
C LYS A 21 4.18 8.78 10.87
N SER A 22 4.54 8.21 12.03
CA SER A 22 5.35 8.94 13.02
C SER A 22 6.73 9.35 12.51
N PHE A 23 7.26 8.64 11.51
CA PHE A 23 8.53 8.95 10.85
C PHE A 23 8.36 9.70 9.51
N GLY A 24 7.14 10.06 9.10
CA GLY A 24 6.85 10.69 7.80
C GLY A 24 7.08 9.77 6.59
N LEU A 25 7.22 8.46 6.83
CA LEU A 25 7.53 7.49 5.78
C LEU A 25 6.31 7.16 4.93
N LEU A 26 5.11 7.21 5.49
CA LEU A 26 3.89 6.96 4.74
C LEU A 26 3.70 8.04 3.65
N GLU A 27 3.79 9.30 4.06
CA GLU A 27 3.65 10.48 3.19
C GLU A 27 4.76 10.50 2.14
N SER A 28 5.98 10.14 2.53
CA SER A 28 7.10 10.02 1.59
C SER A 28 6.85 8.92 0.56
N MET A 29 6.32 7.76 0.96
CA MET A 29 6.01 6.68 0.04
C MET A 29 4.91 7.09 -0.94
N GLU A 30 3.83 7.71 -0.48
CA GLU A 30 2.76 8.19 -1.35
C GLU A 30 3.26 9.24 -2.34
N LYS A 31 4.03 10.23 -1.86
CA LYS A 31 4.59 11.28 -2.70
C LYS A 31 5.51 10.74 -3.80
N VAL A 32 6.40 9.79 -3.47
CA VAL A 32 7.33 9.23 -4.45
C VAL A 32 6.63 8.22 -5.35
N MET A 33 5.87 7.27 -4.80
CA MET A 33 5.24 6.22 -5.59
C MET A 33 4.15 6.77 -6.51
N LEU A 34 3.22 7.55 -5.97
CA LEU A 34 2.10 8.06 -6.75
C LEU A 34 2.48 9.36 -7.47
N GLY A 35 3.15 10.27 -6.78
CA GLY A 35 3.46 11.61 -7.33
C GLY A 35 4.63 11.67 -8.31
N ASP A 36 5.62 10.79 -8.22
CA ASP A 36 6.80 10.81 -9.10
C ASP A 36 6.84 9.58 -10.03
N ARG A 37 6.70 8.38 -9.48
CA ARG A 37 6.81 7.13 -10.26
C ARG A 37 5.58 6.81 -11.08
N ILE A 38 4.37 7.01 -10.56
CA ILE A 38 3.15 6.92 -11.36
C ILE A 38 2.93 8.24 -12.10
N PHE A 39 2.90 9.38 -11.40
CA PHE A 39 2.76 10.72 -11.96
C PHE A 39 1.66 10.81 -13.03
N ASP A 40 2.02 10.92 -14.31
CA ASP A 40 1.10 11.04 -15.44
C ASP A 40 0.86 9.71 -16.19
N ARG A 41 1.35 8.59 -15.66
CA ARG A 41 1.25 7.27 -16.29
C ARG A 41 -0.13 6.62 -16.13
N ALA A 42 -0.94 7.10 -15.19
CA ALA A 42 -2.32 6.67 -14.99
C ALA A 42 -3.26 7.84 -14.70
N ASP A 43 -4.53 7.75 -15.10
CA ASP A 43 -5.53 8.79 -14.80
C ASP A 43 -5.94 8.82 -13.33
N ASP A 44 -6.06 7.64 -12.72
CA ASP A 44 -6.27 7.46 -11.28
C ASP A 44 -5.18 6.57 -10.70
N SER A 45 -4.72 6.87 -9.49
CA SER A 45 -3.71 6.07 -8.81
C SER A 45 -3.95 6.00 -7.32
N LYS A 46 -3.84 4.79 -6.76
CA LYS A 46 -4.06 4.52 -5.34
C LYS A 46 -2.96 3.65 -4.76
N MET A 47 -2.57 3.96 -3.53
CA MET A 47 -1.69 3.12 -2.72
C MET A 47 -2.47 2.55 -1.52
N ILE A 48 -2.29 1.27 -1.25
CA ILE A 48 -2.82 0.56 -0.08
C ILE A 48 -1.63 -0.01 0.68
N ILE A 49 -1.57 0.25 1.98
CA ILE A 49 -0.54 -0.32 2.87
C ILE A 49 -1.15 -1.49 3.64
N LEU A 50 -0.50 -2.64 3.56
CA LEU A 50 -0.76 -3.83 4.36
C LEU A 50 0.34 -3.90 5.43
N ASP A 51 0.07 -3.31 6.59
CA ASP A 51 1.06 -3.04 7.64
C ASP A 51 1.15 -4.16 8.70
N GLY A 52 2.13 -4.05 9.60
CA GLY A 52 2.27 -4.98 10.73
C GLY A 52 2.55 -6.43 10.31
N THR A 53 3.34 -6.65 9.25
CA THR A 53 3.65 -8.00 8.74
C THR A 53 5.06 -8.49 9.13
N SER A 54 5.68 -7.88 10.14
CA SER A 54 7.03 -8.23 10.59
C SER A 54 7.10 -9.67 11.09
N LYS A 55 8.20 -10.37 10.79
CA LYS A 55 8.50 -11.69 11.39
C LYS A 55 8.78 -11.62 12.89
N HIS A 56 9.05 -10.41 13.41
CA HIS A 56 9.34 -10.19 14.82
C HIS A 56 8.07 -9.98 15.66
N ASP A 57 6.90 -9.85 15.02
CA ASP A 57 5.59 -9.75 15.66
C ASP A 57 4.62 -10.67 14.92
N MET A 58 4.79 -11.97 15.14
CA MET A 58 4.00 -13.01 14.46
C MET A 58 2.52 -12.94 14.84
N GLU A 59 2.20 -12.55 16.08
CA GLU A 59 0.81 -12.42 16.54
C GLU A 59 0.08 -11.32 15.76
N LEU A 60 0.67 -10.12 15.64
CA LEU A 60 0.08 -9.05 14.83
C LEU A 60 -0.04 -9.46 13.36
N ARG A 61 0.99 -10.10 12.82
CA ARG A 61 0.99 -10.59 11.44
C ARG A 61 -0.14 -11.58 11.18
N GLU A 62 -0.36 -12.54 12.07
CA GLU A 62 -1.43 -13.53 11.97
C GLU A 62 -2.81 -12.88 12.08
N ARG A 63 -3.00 -11.97 13.05
CA ARG A 63 -4.25 -11.20 13.18
C ARG A 63 -4.58 -10.40 11.92
N ASN A 64 -3.56 -9.89 11.23
CA ASN A 64 -3.74 -9.11 10.01
C ASN A 64 -3.90 -9.96 8.75
N TRP A 65 -3.52 -11.23 8.76
CA TRP A 65 -3.40 -12.08 7.57
C TRP A 65 -4.67 -12.08 6.70
N GLU A 66 -5.77 -12.48 7.32
CA GLU A 66 -7.08 -12.60 6.68
C GLU A 66 -7.63 -11.26 6.20
N ARG A 67 -7.42 -10.20 6.99
CA ARG A 67 -7.82 -8.83 6.62
C ARG A 67 -7.03 -8.35 5.40
N HIS A 68 -5.74 -8.60 5.35
CA HIS A 68 -4.85 -8.17 4.27
C HIS A 68 -5.14 -8.90 2.97
N LEU A 69 -5.38 -10.21 3.02
CA LEU A 69 -5.79 -10.98 1.85
C LEU A 69 -7.12 -10.47 1.27
N ARG A 70 -8.14 -10.25 2.12
CA ARG A 70 -9.42 -9.67 1.68
C ARG A 70 -9.25 -8.27 1.09
N THR A 71 -8.42 -7.44 1.70
CA THR A 71 -8.16 -6.08 1.22
C THR A 71 -7.51 -6.10 -0.17
N ALA A 72 -6.48 -6.93 -0.36
CA ALA A 72 -5.81 -7.06 -1.66
C ALA A 72 -6.73 -7.62 -2.74
N TYR A 73 -7.51 -8.67 -2.42
CA TYR A 73 -8.48 -9.25 -3.33
C TYR A 73 -9.53 -8.21 -3.76
N ASN A 74 -10.16 -7.53 -2.81
CA ASN A 74 -11.18 -6.52 -3.09
C ASN A 74 -10.61 -5.33 -3.85
N ALA A 75 -9.37 -4.94 -3.60
CA ALA A 75 -8.73 -3.85 -4.33
C ALA A 75 -8.53 -4.20 -5.81
N GLY A 76 -8.16 -5.45 -6.12
CA GLY A 76 -8.07 -5.93 -7.50
C GLY A 76 -9.42 -6.16 -8.16
N TYR A 77 -10.39 -6.70 -7.41
CA TYR A 77 -11.74 -6.98 -7.94
C TYR A 77 -12.51 -5.71 -8.31
N ASN A 78 -12.34 -4.63 -7.54
CA ASN A 78 -13.00 -3.34 -7.78
C ASN A 78 -12.14 -2.38 -8.62
N LEU A 79 -11.06 -2.87 -9.24
CA LEU A 79 -10.14 -2.04 -10.00
C LEU A 79 -10.75 -1.62 -11.33
#